data_AF-A0A968NJ39-F1
#
_entry.id   AF-A0A968NJ39-F1
#
_cell.length_a   1.000
_cell.length_b   1.000
_cell.length_c   1.000
_cell.angle_alpha   90.00
_cell.angle_beta   90.00
_cell.angle_gamma   90.00
#
_symmetry.space_group_name_H-M   'P 1'
#
loop_
_entity.id
_entity.type
_entity.pdbx_description
1 polymer ?
#
loop_
_entity_poly.entity_id
_entity_poly.type
_entity_poly.pdbx_seq_one_letter_code
_entity_poly.pdbx_strand_id
1 'polypeptide(L)'
;MATCKLIVYNPVREEVKNFKSKDLPLSAIHLDIDSQVEFRAFTIDPLRFPNLASFTQELRQMEVQFITINNPGIKCDRKSNLYLEGEVLGAFCKYPDGQTVTAPVWPGWCVFPDFTNPLVKLPCKR
;
A
#
# COMPACT_ATOMS: atom_id res chain seq x y z
N MET A 1 -19.09 -9.66 -14.81
CA MET A 1 -17.69 -9.81 -14.35
C MET A 1 -17.09 -8.42 -14.27
N ALA A 2 -16.83 -7.91 -13.07
CA ALA A 2 -16.07 -6.67 -12.91
C ALA A 2 -14.60 -7.01 -13.19
N THR A 3 -14.11 -6.64 -14.36
CA THR A 3 -12.69 -6.77 -14.69
C THR A 3 -11.96 -5.75 -13.83
N CYS A 4 -11.20 -6.22 -12.84
CA CYS A 4 -10.21 -5.38 -12.15
C CYS A 4 -9.14 -5.02 -13.19
N LYS A 5 -9.34 -3.89 -13.88
CA LYS A 5 -8.38 -3.39 -14.87
C LYS A 5 -7.17 -2.86 -14.12
N LEU A 6 -5.99 -3.04 -14.71
CA LEU A 6 -4.76 -2.35 -14.34
C LEU A 6 -5.03 -0.83 -14.29
N ILE A 7 -5.23 -0.26 -13.09
CA ILE A 7 -5.50 1.16 -12.94
C ILE A 7 -4.16 1.90 -12.81
N VAL A 8 -3.75 2.55 -13.89
CA VAL A 8 -2.65 3.54 -13.91
C VAL A 8 -3.21 4.94 -13.64
N TYR A 9 -2.33 5.93 -13.39
CA TYR A 9 -2.68 7.33 -13.12
C TYR A 9 -3.71 7.94 -14.08
N ASN A 10 -3.53 7.77 -15.40
CA ASN A 10 -4.43 8.34 -16.40
C ASN A 10 -5.85 7.75 -16.33
N PRO A 11 -6.02 6.41 -16.28
CA PRO A 11 -7.34 5.81 -16.02
C PRO A 11 -8.05 6.31 -14.77
N VAL A 12 -7.36 6.53 -13.65
CA VAL A 12 -7.99 7.07 -12.42
C VAL A 12 -8.63 8.42 -12.71
N ARG A 13 -7.87 9.34 -13.31
CA ARG A 13 -8.32 10.71 -13.60
C ARG A 13 -9.54 10.71 -14.53
N GLU A 14 -9.48 9.90 -15.58
CA GLU A 14 -10.58 9.79 -16.54
C GLU A 14 -11.82 9.17 -15.91
N GLU A 15 -11.68 8.20 -15.00
CA GLU A 15 -12.82 7.64 -14.28
C GLU A 15 -13.49 8.68 -13.38
N VAL A 16 -12.72 9.49 -12.64
CA VAL A 16 -13.28 10.58 -11.83
C VAL A 16 -14.06 11.58 -12.69
N LYS A 17 -13.48 12.00 -13.81
CA LYS A 17 -14.15 12.91 -14.76
C LYS A 17 -15.43 12.29 -15.32
N ASN A 18 -15.44 10.98 -15.60
CA ASN A 18 -16.60 10.26 -16.12
C ASN A 18 -17.75 10.20 -15.10
N PHE A 19 -17.46 10.02 -13.81
CA PHE A 19 -18.49 10.10 -12.78
C PHE A 19 -19.08 11.51 -12.71
N LYS A 20 -18.23 12.54 -12.67
CA LYS A 20 -18.66 13.93 -12.62
C LYS A 20 -19.47 14.35 -13.85
N SER A 21 -19.05 13.94 -15.06
CA SER A 21 -19.75 14.30 -16.30
C SER A 21 -21.13 13.64 -16.44
N LYS A 22 -21.37 12.55 -15.70
CA LYS A 22 -22.65 11.83 -15.66
C LYS A 22 -23.51 12.20 -14.44
N ASP A 23 -23.11 13.21 -13.67
CA ASP A 23 -23.76 13.61 -12.42
C ASP A 23 -23.91 12.44 -11.42
N LEU A 24 -22.90 11.55 -11.40
CA LEU A 24 -22.86 10.42 -10.47
C LEU A 24 -22.00 10.77 -9.25
N PRO A 25 -22.46 10.47 -8.02
CA PRO A 25 -21.67 10.72 -6.82
C PRO A 25 -20.44 9.79 -6.78
N LEU A 26 -19.29 10.36 -6.44
CA LEU A 26 -18.04 9.64 -6.23
C LEU A 26 -17.28 10.28 -5.07
N SER A 27 -17.06 9.52 -4.00
CA SER A 27 -16.37 10.02 -2.80
C SER A 27 -14.95 9.49 -2.66
N ALA A 28 -14.63 8.34 -3.27
CA ALA A 28 -13.32 7.73 -3.15
C ALA A 28 -12.99 6.84 -4.35
N ILE A 29 -11.69 6.71 -4.63
CA ILE A 29 -11.12 5.67 -5.48
C ILE A 29 -10.19 4.81 -4.64
N HIS A 30 -10.36 3.51 -4.78
CA HIS A 30 -9.53 2.50 -4.13
C HIS A 30 -8.57 1.89 -5.15
N LEU A 31 -7.29 1.86 -4.81
CA LEU A 31 -6.27 1.15 -5.57
C LEU A 31 -5.87 -0.15 -4.87
N ASP A 32 -5.86 -1.20 -5.66
CA ASP A 32 -5.39 -2.52 -5.26
C ASP A 32 -3.86 -2.62 -5.41
N ILE A 33 -3.32 -3.81 -5.16
CA ILE A 33 -1.92 -4.08 -4.93
C ILE A 33 -1.00 -3.71 -6.11
N ASP A 34 -1.53 -3.65 -7.32
CA ASP A 34 -0.82 -3.27 -8.54
C ASP A 34 -0.33 -1.82 -8.52
N SER A 35 -0.76 -0.99 -7.56
CA SER A 35 -0.24 0.36 -7.37
C SER A 35 1.11 0.41 -6.67
N GLN A 36 1.59 -0.71 -6.11
CA GLN A 36 2.80 -0.78 -5.29
C GLN A 36 4.03 -1.20 -6.11
N VAL A 37 5.22 -0.82 -5.67
CA VAL A 37 6.48 -1.28 -6.27
C VAL A 37 6.66 -2.76 -5.97
N GLU A 38 6.57 -3.62 -6.98
CA GLU A 38 6.71 -5.08 -6.84
C GLU A 38 5.84 -5.66 -5.70
N PHE A 39 4.63 -5.13 -5.51
CA PHE A 39 3.67 -5.56 -4.48
C PHE A 39 4.17 -5.35 -3.03
N ARG A 40 5.14 -4.45 -2.81
CA ARG A 40 5.72 -4.15 -1.50
C ARG A 40 4.83 -3.18 -0.73
N ALA A 41 4.47 -3.54 0.51
CA ALA A 41 3.78 -2.67 1.45
C ALA A 41 4.51 -1.32 1.63
N PHE A 42 3.75 -0.26 1.94
CA PHE A 42 4.26 1.11 2.12
C PHE A 42 4.97 1.73 0.91
N THR A 43 4.74 1.21 -0.29
CA THR A 43 5.26 1.79 -1.54
C THR A 43 4.13 2.14 -2.50
N ILE A 44 4.38 3.10 -3.39
CA ILE A 44 3.57 3.37 -4.58
C ILE A 44 4.53 3.43 -5.77
N ASP A 45 4.18 2.76 -6.87
CA ASP A 45 4.99 2.69 -8.08
C ASP A 45 5.07 4.09 -8.74
N PRO A 46 6.26 4.71 -8.79
CA PRO A 46 6.43 6.06 -9.31
C PRO A 46 6.30 6.12 -10.84
N LEU A 47 6.44 5.00 -11.55
CA LEU A 47 6.19 4.93 -12.99
C LEU A 47 4.68 4.96 -13.27
N ARG A 48 3.89 4.33 -12.39
CA ARG A 48 2.43 4.30 -12.51
C ARG A 48 1.77 5.57 -11.98
N PHE A 49 2.32 6.14 -10.91
CA PHE A 49 1.82 7.34 -10.22
C PHE A 49 2.93 8.40 -10.11
N PRO A 50 3.38 8.95 -11.25
CA PRO A 50 4.33 10.05 -11.22
C PRO A 50 3.68 11.25 -10.50
N ASN A 51 4.44 11.93 -9.64
CA ASN A 51 3.97 13.10 -8.89
C ASN A 51 2.72 12.83 -8.03
N LEU A 52 2.70 11.71 -7.29
CA LEU A 52 1.58 11.30 -6.42
C LEU A 52 1.01 12.43 -5.54
N ALA A 53 1.84 13.32 -5.02
CA ALA A 53 1.40 14.43 -4.18
C ALA A 53 0.48 15.42 -4.93
N SER A 54 0.86 15.87 -6.14
CA SER A 54 0.01 16.77 -6.92
C SER A 54 -1.25 16.06 -7.40
N PHE A 55 -1.13 14.78 -7.73
CA PHE A 55 -2.27 13.96 -8.14
C PHE A 55 -3.34 13.82 -7.06
N THR A 56 -2.93 13.44 -5.86
CA THR A 56 -3.84 13.29 -4.72
C THR A 56 -4.44 14.64 -4.29
N GLN A 57 -3.70 15.74 -4.46
CA GLN A 57 -4.22 17.09 -4.26
C GLN A 57 -5.32 17.45 -5.27
N GLU A 58 -5.12 17.15 -6.56
CA GLU A 58 -6.14 17.35 -7.60
C GLU A 58 -7.42 16.57 -7.28
N LEU A 59 -7.30 15.28 -6.93
CA LEU A 59 -8.46 14.45 -6.55
C LEU A 59 -9.20 15.02 -5.34
N ARG A 60 -8.46 15.50 -4.34
CA ARG A 60 -9.05 16.15 -3.16
C ARG A 60 -9.80 17.43 -3.51
N GLN A 61 -9.31 18.24 -4.45
CA GLN A 61 -10.03 19.41 -4.95
C GLN A 61 -11.34 19.04 -5.66
N MET A 62 -11.43 17.83 -6.20
CA MET A 62 -12.66 17.26 -6.78
C MET A 62 -13.54 16.55 -5.73
N GLU A 63 -13.19 16.64 -4.45
CA GLU A 63 -13.83 15.97 -3.31
C GLU A 63 -13.76 14.43 -3.35
N VAL A 64 -12.75 13.89 -4.03
CA VAL A 64 -12.51 12.45 -4.16
C VAL A 64 -11.30 12.04 -3.32
N GLN A 65 -11.50 11.10 -2.39
CA GLN A 65 -10.42 10.50 -1.62
C GLN A 65 -9.65 9.47 -2.45
N PHE A 66 -8.33 9.48 -2.31
CA PHE A 66 -7.45 8.49 -2.93
C PHE A 66 -6.97 7.50 -1.86
N ILE A 67 -7.42 6.26 -1.97
CA ILE A 67 -7.19 5.22 -0.96
C ILE A 67 -6.39 4.09 -1.61
N THR A 68 -5.29 3.69 -0.98
CA THR A 68 -4.43 2.61 -1.47
C THR A 68 -4.40 1.47 -0.47
N ILE A 69 -4.42 0.24 -0.96
CA ILE A 69 -4.24 -0.95 -0.13
C ILE A 69 -2.87 -0.91 0.57
N ASN A 70 -2.82 -1.42 1.80
CA ASN A 70 -1.58 -1.69 2.51
C ASN A 70 -1.69 -3.04 3.24
N ASN A 71 -0.87 -4.01 2.81
CA ASN A 71 -0.89 -5.35 3.37
C ASN A 71 0.16 -5.50 4.49
N PRO A 72 -0.05 -6.39 5.47
CA PRO A 72 0.87 -6.57 6.58
C PRO A 72 2.12 -7.38 6.22
N GLY A 73 2.17 -8.01 5.06
CA GLY A 73 3.35 -8.79 4.62
C GLY A 73 4.50 -7.89 4.19
N ILE A 74 5.62 -7.94 4.91
CA ILE A 74 6.85 -7.23 4.57
C ILE A 74 7.79 -8.20 3.87
N LYS A 75 8.14 -7.92 2.60
CA LYS A 75 9.07 -8.74 1.82
C LYS A 75 10.38 -8.94 2.58
N CYS A 76 10.86 -10.18 2.64
CA CYS A 76 12.18 -10.53 3.16
C CYS A 76 13.28 -10.02 2.21
N ASP A 77 13.66 -8.75 2.37
CA ASP A 77 14.64 -8.09 1.51
C ASP A 77 15.64 -7.31 2.35
N ARG A 78 16.91 -7.76 2.35
CA ARG A 78 18.01 -7.09 3.07
C ARG A 78 18.34 -5.71 2.51
N LYS A 79 17.80 -5.32 1.36
CA LYS A 79 17.90 -3.96 0.81
C LYS A 79 16.75 -3.04 1.27
N SER A 80 15.74 -3.58 1.95
CA SER A 80 14.61 -2.81 2.46
C SER A 80 14.90 -2.29 3.86
N ASN A 81 14.92 -0.96 4.02
CA ASN A 81 15.07 -0.33 5.33
C ASN A 81 13.97 -0.77 6.31
N LEU A 82 12.74 -0.92 5.83
CA LEU A 82 11.60 -1.36 6.65
C LEU A 82 11.78 -2.79 7.17
N TYR A 83 12.33 -3.68 6.34
CA TYR A 83 12.62 -5.05 6.76
C TYR A 83 13.74 -5.08 7.81
N LEU A 84 14.84 -4.35 7.56
CA LEU A 84 15.98 -4.28 8.47
C LEU A 84 15.61 -3.65 9.82
N GLU A 85 14.84 -2.56 9.81
CA GLU A 85 14.32 -1.92 11.03
C GLU A 85 13.48 -2.89 11.85
N GLY A 86 12.56 -3.61 11.21
CA GLY A 86 11.74 -4.62 11.88
C GLY A 86 12.57 -5.78 12.47
N GLU A 87 13.67 -6.17 11.81
CA GLU A 87 14.60 -7.17 12.37
C GLU A 87 15.31 -6.62 13.62
N VAL A 88 15.85 -5.40 13.56
CA VAL A 88 16.57 -4.76 14.68
C VAL A 88 15.67 -4.56 15.89
N LEU A 89 14.41 -4.17 15.66
CA LEU A 89 13.44 -3.91 16.72
C LEU A 89 12.77 -5.18 17.26
N GLY A 90 13.03 -6.36 16.67
CA GLY A 90 12.31 -7.59 17.00
C GLY A 90 10.80 -7.45 16.75
N ALA A 91 10.42 -6.72 15.70
CA ALA A 91 9.04 -6.30 15.43
C ALA A 91 8.18 -7.38 14.75
N PHE A 92 8.76 -8.50 14.34
CA PHE A 92 8.06 -9.55 13.59
C PHE A 92 7.56 -10.68 14.48
N CYS A 93 6.42 -11.26 14.11
CA CYS A 93 5.88 -12.47 14.72
C CYS A 93 6.92 -13.59 14.72
N LYS A 94 6.95 -14.37 15.81
CA LYS A 94 7.83 -15.51 16.01
C LYS A 94 7.04 -16.80 16.21
N TYR A 95 7.60 -17.92 15.76
CA TYR A 95 7.16 -19.24 16.17
C TYR A 95 7.57 -19.52 17.63
N PRO A 96 6.99 -20.56 18.29
CA PRO A 96 7.35 -20.91 19.67
C PRO A 96 8.84 -21.22 19.89
N ASP A 97 9.56 -21.62 18.86
CA ASP A 97 11.01 -21.89 18.89
C ASP A 97 11.86 -20.62 18.70
N GLY A 98 11.23 -19.44 18.58
CA GLY A 98 11.89 -18.15 18.40
C GLY A 98 12.24 -17.79 16.96
N GLN A 99 12.00 -18.68 15.99
CA GLN A 99 12.22 -18.37 14.57
C GLN A 99 11.21 -17.33 14.08
N THR A 100 11.63 -16.44 13.17
CA THR A 100 10.72 -15.47 12.57
C THR A 100 9.69 -16.17 11.69
N VAL A 101 8.41 -15.83 11.86
CA VAL A 101 7.34 -16.32 11.00
C VAL A 101 7.56 -15.80 9.58
N THR A 102 7.72 -16.73 8.64
CA THR A 102 7.84 -16.45 7.21
C THR A 102 6.81 -17.24 6.41
N ALA A 103 6.23 -16.60 5.39
CA ALA A 103 5.29 -17.25 4.46
C ALA A 103 5.31 -16.55 3.09
N PRO A 104 4.94 -17.26 2.00
CA PRO A 104 4.83 -16.64 0.68
C PRO A 104 3.55 -15.80 0.58
N VAL A 105 3.70 -14.56 0.09
CA VAL A 105 2.61 -13.60 -0.21
C VAL A 105 2.94 -12.92 -1.56
N TRP A 106 2.19 -11.89 -1.96
CA TRP A 106 2.33 -11.18 -3.23
C TRP A 106 3.76 -10.75 -3.61
N PRO A 107 4.57 -10.12 -2.73
CA PRO A 107 5.95 -9.77 -3.09
C PRO A 107 6.94 -10.94 -2.91
N GLY A 108 6.46 -12.18 -2.69
CA GLY A 108 7.28 -13.37 -2.39
C GLY A 108 7.31 -13.70 -0.91
N TRP A 109 8.43 -14.24 -0.42
CA TRP A 109 8.61 -14.55 1.01
C TRP A 109 8.53 -13.28 1.85
N CYS A 110 7.66 -13.30 2.85
CA CYS A 110 7.40 -12.17 3.75
C CYS A 110 7.54 -12.57 5.20
N VAL A 111 7.81 -11.56 6.03
CA VAL A 111 7.63 -11.56 7.48
C VAL A 111 6.42 -10.70 7.85
N PHE A 112 5.88 -10.90 9.05
CA PHE A 112 4.65 -10.25 9.50
C PHE A 112 4.92 -9.45 10.78
N PRO A 113 4.68 -8.13 10.79
CA PRO A 113 4.77 -7.33 12.00
C PRO A 113 3.81 -7.83 13.07
N ASP A 114 4.28 -7.92 14.30
CA ASP A 114 3.45 -8.25 15.45
C ASP A 114 2.67 -7.02 15.91
N PHE A 115 1.50 -6.78 15.29
CA PHE A 115 0.62 -5.69 15.68
C PHE A 115 -0.03 -5.88 17.06
N THR A 116 0.22 -6.98 17.79
CA THR A 116 -0.17 -7.08 19.20
C THR A 116 0.82 -6.35 20.11
N ASN A 117 2.09 -6.27 19.69
CA ASN A 117 3.15 -5.54 20.36
C ASN A 117 2.93 -4.02 20.28
N PRO A 118 2.85 -3.29 21.42
CA PRO A 118 2.71 -1.85 21.43
C PRO A 118 3.79 -1.11 20.63
N LEU A 119 5.06 -1.55 20.67
CA LEU A 119 6.14 -0.90 19.93
C LEU A 119 5.90 -0.89 18.42
N VAL A 120 5.27 -1.94 17.89
CA VAL A 120 4.94 -2.08 16.47
C VAL A 120 3.68 -1.27 16.10
N LYS A 121 2.75 -1.10 17.05
CA LYS A 121 1.54 -0.28 16.87
C LYS A 121 1.78 1.22 16.98
N LEU A 122 2.82 1.64 17.69
CA LEU A 122 3.01 3.05 17.99
C LEU A 122 3.17 3.84 16.68
N PRO A 123 2.44 4.96 16.52
CA PRO A 123 2.62 5.79 15.35
C PRO A 123 4.08 6.26 15.33
N CYS A 124 4.71 6.09 14.17
CA CYS A 124 5.99 6.73 13.88
C CYS A 124 5.83 8.21 14.24
N LYS A 125 6.60 8.71 15.23
CA LYS A 125 6.61 10.12 15.60
C LYS A 125 7.21 10.87 14.40
N ARG A 126 6.35 11.31 13.49
CA ARG A 126 6.71 12.23 12.41
C ARG A 126 7.06 13.60 12.98
#